data_AF-A0A520HQ72-F1
#
_entry.id   AF-A0A520HQ72-F1
#
_cell.length_a   1.000
_cell.length_b   1.000
_cell.length_c   1.000
_cell.angle_alpha   90.00
_cell.angle_beta   90.00
_cell.angle_gamma   90.00
#
_symmetry.space_group_name_H-M   'P 1'
#
loop_
_entity.id
_entity.type
_entity.pdbx_description
1 polymer ?
#
loop_
_entity_poly.entity_id
_entity_poly.type
_entity_poly.pdbx_seq_one_letter_code
_entity_poly.pdbx_strand_id
1 'polypeptide(L)'
;MRLTFAALLLASVAPATVAVAGPDQAAPAADARSTAAGKPQLGSFGVATDNMDKSVKPGDDFYKYVNGKWQERTEIPADKASWGGFGILRDLSDQRTRTLIEQSAAQQNAPGSIPDKIGTTYAT
;
A
#
# COMPACT_ATOMS: atom_id res chain seq x y z
N MET A 1 -42.44 67.06 13.67
CA MET A 1 -43.02 66.45 12.46
C MET A 1 -43.35 65.00 12.79
N ARG A 2 -44.65 64.69 12.91
CA ARG A 2 -45.17 63.35 13.20
C ARG A 2 -45.22 62.53 11.90
N LEU A 3 -45.01 61.22 11.98
CA LEU A 3 -45.81 60.22 11.26
C LEU A 3 -45.50 58.81 11.80
N THR A 4 -46.46 58.28 12.54
CA THR A 4 -46.64 56.87 12.91
C THR A 4 -47.22 56.09 11.73
N PHE A 5 -46.81 54.83 11.51
CA PHE A 5 -47.67 53.78 10.95
C PHE A 5 -47.27 52.40 11.52
N ALA A 6 -48.27 51.68 12.00
CA ALA A 6 -48.21 50.32 12.53
C ALA A 6 -48.72 49.32 11.48
N ALA A 7 -48.15 48.11 11.44
CA ALA A 7 -48.80 46.87 10.96
C ALA A 7 -47.93 45.68 11.40
N LEU A 8 -48.33 44.93 12.44
CA LEU A 8 -49.14 43.70 12.40
C LEU A 8 -48.41 42.45 11.87
N LEU A 9 -48.18 41.55 12.83
CA LEU A 9 -47.77 40.14 12.78
C LEU A 9 -48.15 39.35 11.52
N LEU A 10 -47.19 38.56 11.03
CA LEU A 10 -47.40 37.19 10.56
C LEU A 10 -46.09 36.40 10.74
N ALA A 11 -46.03 35.61 11.81
CA ALA A 11 -44.98 34.62 11.99
C ALA A 11 -45.23 33.48 11.01
N SER A 12 -44.51 33.48 9.88
CA SER A 12 -44.50 32.36 8.95
C SER A 12 -43.54 31.30 9.46
N VAL A 13 -44.08 30.16 9.85
CA VAL A 13 -43.31 28.93 10.10
C VAL A 13 -42.77 28.47 8.74
N ALA A 14 -41.48 28.71 8.50
CA ALA A 14 -40.78 28.06 7.40
C ALA A 14 -40.52 26.60 7.79
N PRO A 15 -40.94 25.60 6.99
CA PRO A 15 -40.61 24.22 7.27
C PRO A 15 -39.10 24.03 7.07
N ALA A 16 -38.44 23.50 8.10
CA ALA A 16 -37.09 22.99 7.98
C ALA A 16 -37.11 21.86 6.94
N THR A 17 -36.53 22.12 5.76
CA THR A 17 -36.19 21.06 4.82
C THR A 17 -35.08 20.24 5.46
N VAL A 18 -35.45 19.11 6.05
CA VAL A 18 -34.49 18.03 6.30
C VAL A 18 -34.01 17.59 4.92
N ALA A 19 -32.82 18.04 4.54
CA ALA A 19 -32.09 17.47 3.42
C ALA A 19 -31.79 16.02 3.80
N VAL A 20 -32.65 15.09 3.36
CA VAL A 20 -32.27 13.68 3.26
C VAL A 20 -31.08 13.67 2.31
N ALA A 21 -29.90 13.43 2.89
CA ALA A 21 -28.73 13.03 2.14
C ALA A 21 -29.17 11.79 1.32
N GLY A 22 -29.30 11.97 0.01
CA GLY A 22 -29.48 10.86 -0.91
C GLY A 22 -28.32 9.88 -0.75
N PRO A 23 -28.49 8.61 -1.17
CA PRO A 23 -27.40 7.65 -1.12
C PRO A 23 -26.19 8.26 -1.84
N ASP A 24 -25.09 8.34 -1.09
CA ASP A 24 -23.78 8.74 -1.57
C ASP A 24 -23.48 7.87 -2.80
N GLN A 25 -23.65 8.45 -3.98
CA GLN A 25 -23.36 7.77 -5.23
C GLN A 25 -21.85 7.66 -5.26
N ALA A 26 -21.33 6.54 -4.76
CA ALA A 26 -19.93 6.18 -4.87
C ALA A 26 -19.54 6.36 -6.33
N ALA A 27 -18.71 7.38 -6.58
CA ALA A 27 -18.13 7.60 -7.89
C ALA A 27 -17.52 6.27 -8.36
N PRO A 28 -17.67 5.90 -9.64
CA PRO A 28 -17.07 4.68 -10.15
C PRO A 28 -15.58 4.76 -9.84
N ALA A 29 -15.09 3.77 -9.09
CA ALA A 29 -13.66 3.62 -8.83
C ALA A 29 -12.99 3.61 -10.19
N ALA A 30 -12.30 4.70 -10.52
CA ALA A 30 -11.48 4.76 -11.71
C ALA A 30 -10.53 3.57 -11.64
N ASP A 31 -10.56 2.74 -12.69
CA ASP A 31 -9.69 1.58 -12.86
C ASP A 31 -8.23 2.06 -12.80
N ALA A 32 -7.67 2.12 -11.59
CA ALA A 32 -6.25 2.32 -11.35
C ALA A 32 -5.52 0.99 -11.58
N ARG A 33 -5.65 0.44 -12.78
CA ARG A 33 -4.76 -0.62 -13.29
C ARG A 33 -3.93 -0.07 -14.43
N SER A 34 -3.12 0.94 -14.12
CA SER A 34 -1.86 1.10 -14.82
C SER A 34 -0.83 0.25 -14.08
N THR A 35 -0.81 -1.05 -14.34
CA THR A 35 0.36 -1.86 -14.04
C THR A 35 1.16 -1.95 -15.33
N ALA A 36 2.06 -0.99 -15.56
CA ALA A 36 3.18 -1.26 -16.44
C ALA A 36 3.84 -2.54 -15.91
N ALA A 37 3.70 -3.64 -16.66
CA ALA A 37 4.23 -4.92 -16.24
C ALA A 37 5.75 -4.79 -16.14
N GLY A 38 6.27 -4.76 -14.91
CA GLY A 38 7.70 -4.72 -14.67
C GLY A 38 8.39 -5.94 -15.27
N LYS A 39 9.68 -5.82 -15.59
CA LYS A 39 10.49 -6.97 -16.05
C LYS A 39 10.45 -8.10 -15.02
N PRO A 40 10.52 -9.38 -15.44
CA PRO A 40 10.63 -10.51 -14.51
C PRO A 40 11.81 -10.31 -13.56
N GLN A 41 11.59 -10.62 -12.28
CA GLN A 41 12.65 -10.58 -11.26
C GLN A 41 13.38 -11.91 -11.13
N LEU A 42 12.78 -12.99 -11.67
CA LEU A 42 13.31 -14.34 -11.61
C LEU A 42 13.65 -14.80 -13.04
N GLY A 43 14.93 -14.77 -13.38
CA GLY A 43 15.40 -15.06 -14.74
C GLY A 43 14.84 -14.11 -15.80
N SER A 44 14.87 -14.52 -17.07
CA SER A 44 14.40 -13.69 -18.19
C SER A 44 12.89 -13.73 -18.40
N PHE A 45 12.19 -14.76 -17.90
CA PHE A 45 10.77 -15.00 -18.19
C PHE A 45 9.92 -15.37 -16.95
N GLY A 46 10.48 -15.28 -15.75
CA GLY A 46 9.76 -15.59 -14.50
C GLY A 46 10.17 -16.91 -13.82
N VAL A 47 11.17 -17.61 -14.35
CA VAL A 47 11.78 -18.80 -13.73
C VAL A 47 13.31 -18.64 -13.73
N ALA A 48 13.96 -18.93 -12.59
CA ALA A 48 15.41 -18.83 -12.45
C ALA A 48 16.06 -20.18 -12.80
N THR A 49 16.23 -20.42 -14.09
CA THR A 49 16.85 -21.65 -14.60
C THR A 49 18.32 -21.82 -14.16
N ASP A 50 18.99 -20.73 -13.80
CA ASP A 50 20.38 -20.73 -13.34
C ASP A 50 20.52 -21.34 -11.92
N ASN A 51 19.41 -21.47 -11.19
CA ASN A 51 19.37 -22.11 -9.87
C ASN A 51 19.25 -23.63 -9.95
N MET A 52 18.93 -24.16 -11.13
CA MET A 52 18.64 -25.58 -11.31
C MET A 52 19.93 -26.42 -11.20
N ASP A 53 19.84 -27.50 -10.44
CA ASP A 53 20.85 -28.57 -10.42
C ASP A 53 20.43 -29.70 -11.36
N LYS A 54 20.98 -29.65 -12.59
CA LYS A 54 20.68 -30.63 -13.65
C LYS A 54 21.39 -31.98 -13.45
N SER A 55 22.18 -32.15 -12.38
CA SER A 55 22.72 -33.46 -12.01
C SER A 55 21.66 -34.37 -11.35
N VAL A 56 20.62 -33.76 -10.79
CA VAL A 56 19.47 -34.46 -10.17
C VAL A 56 18.39 -34.66 -11.22
N LYS A 57 17.81 -35.87 -11.30
CA LYS A 57 16.65 -36.08 -12.17
C LYS A 57 15.41 -35.43 -11.52
N PRO A 58 14.56 -34.72 -12.28
CA PRO A 58 13.39 -34.03 -11.72
C PRO A 58 12.38 -34.96 -11.04
N GLY A 59 12.35 -36.25 -11.42
CA GLY A 59 11.47 -37.25 -10.79
C GLY A 59 12.01 -37.81 -9.47
N ASP A 60 13.31 -37.68 -9.20
CA ASP A 60 13.93 -38.19 -7.97
C ASP A 60 13.78 -37.16 -6.84
N ASP A 61 14.09 -35.90 -7.11
CA ASP A 61 13.87 -34.77 -6.21
C ASP A 61 13.66 -33.47 -7.02
N PHE A 62 12.41 -33.08 -7.19
CA PHE A 62 12.07 -31.89 -7.96
C PHE A 62 12.52 -30.60 -7.28
N TYR A 63 12.53 -30.56 -5.94
CA TYR A 63 12.97 -29.37 -5.20
C TYR A 63 14.46 -29.12 -5.43
N LYS A 64 15.28 -30.17 -5.27
CA LYS A 64 16.72 -30.08 -5.52
C LYS A 64 17.03 -29.83 -6.99
N TYR A 65 16.29 -30.44 -7.93
CA TYR A 65 16.45 -30.15 -9.36
C TYR A 65 16.22 -28.66 -9.68
N VAL A 66 15.18 -28.04 -9.11
CA VAL A 66 14.85 -26.63 -9.40
C VAL A 66 15.72 -25.65 -8.61
N ASN A 67 16.02 -25.94 -7.35
CA ASN A 67 16.61 -24.98 -6.41
C ASN A 67 18.02 -25.34 -5.93
N GLY A 68 18.59 -26.47 -6.32
CA GLY A 68 19.81 -27.05 -5.74
C GLY A 68 20.98 -26.07 -5.68
N LYS A 69 21.31 -25.40 -6.79
CA LYS A 69 22.41 -24.42 -6.81
C LYS A 69 22.11 -23.17 -6.01
N TRP A 70 20.84 -22.80 -5.83
CA TRP A 70 20.46 -21.70 -4.96
C TRP A 70 20.63 -22.09 -3.50
N GLN A 71 20.18 -23.29 -3.12
CA GLN A 71 20.32 -23.82 -1.78
C GLN A 71 21.78 -23.98 -1.36
N GLU A 72 22.66 -24.41 -2.26
CA GLU A 72 24.09 -24.57 -1.98
C GLU A 72 24.82 -23.26 -1.69
N ARG A 73 24.43 -22.16 -2.35
CA ARG A 73 25.15 -20.87 -2.26
C ARG A 73 24.48 -19.85 -1.35
N THR A 74 23.24 -20.08 -0.93
CA THR A 74 22.46 -19.08 -0.21
C THR A 74 22.51 -19.34 1.29
N GLU A 75 23.07 -18.39 2.01
CA GLU A 75 23.10 -18.40 3.47
C GLU A 75 21.84 -17.74 4.04
N ILE A 76 21.41 -18.20 5.22
CA ILE A 76 20.36 -17.54 5.99
C ILE A 76 21.00 -16.32 6.67
N PRO A 77 20.51 -15.08 6.44
CA PRO A 77 21.04 -13.91 7.14
C PRO A 77 20.93 -14.08 8.66
N ALA A 78 21.93 -13.57 9.39
CA ALA A 78 22.08 -13.83 10.83
C ALA A 78 20.90 -13.34 11.70
N ASP A 79 20.11 -12.39 11.21
CA ASP A 79 18.93 -11.84 11.89
C ASP A 79 17.62 -12.57 11.51
N LYS A 80 17.68 -13.62 10.68
CA LYS A 80 16.51 -14.37 10.22
C LYS A 80 16.55 -15.83 10.67
N ALA A 81 15.39 -16.38 11.00
CA ALA A 81 15.24 -17.81 11.30
C ALA A 81 15.15 -18.69 10.04
N SER A 82 14.77 -18.11 8.90
CA SER A 82 14.66 -18.81 7.62
C SER A 82 14.87 -17.84 6.46
N TRP A 83 15.29 -18.38 5.32
CA TRP A 83 15.52 -17.59 4.11
C TRP A 83 15.07 -18.33 2.85
N GLY A 84 14.54 -17.58 1.90
CA GLY A 84 13.87 -18.10 0.71
C GLY A 84 13.08 -17.01 0.00
N GLY A 85 12.31 -17.39 -1.03
CA GLY A 85 11.54 -16.43 -1.84
C GLY A 85 10.66 -15.49 -1.02
N PHE A 86 9.93 -16.00 -0.02
CA PHE A 86 9.10 -15.17 0.86
C PHE A 86 9.90 -14.28 1.81
N GLY A 87 11.09 -14.71 2.25
CA GLY A 87 11.99 -13.89 3.05
C GLY A 87 12.50 -12.70 2.25
N ILE A 88 12.96 -12.95 1.02
CA ILE A 88 13.43 -11.93 0.07
C ILE A 88 12.31 -10.92 -0.24
N LEU A 89 11.09 -11.39 -0.53
CA LEU A 89 9.97 -10.51 -0.84
C LEU A 89 9.53 -9.66 0.36
N ARG A 90 9.59 -10.22 1.58
CA ARG A 90 9.30 -9.49 2.80
C ARG A 90 10.32 -8.39 3.02
N ASP A 91 11.60 -8.73 2.96
CA ASP A 91 12.69 -7.77 3.17
C ASP A 91 12.62 -6.62 2.15
N LEU A 92 12.35 -6.92 0.88
CA LEU A 92 12.13 -5.90 -0.14
C LEU A 92 10.91 -5.00 0.16
N SER A 93 9.82 -5.60 0.65
CA SER A 93 8.61 -4.85 1.02
C SER A 93 8.86 -3.94 2.22
N ASP A 94 9.60 -4.42 3.22
CA ASP A 94 9.96 -3.67 4.42
C ASP A 94 10.86 -2.48 4.06
N GLN A 95 11.88 -2.70 3.22
CA GLN A 95 12.75 -1.63 2.71
C GLN A 95 11.96 -0.54 1.96
N ARG A 96 11.04 -0.94 1.07
CA ARG A 96 10.21 0.01 0.32
C ARG A 96 9.25 0.77 1.22
N THR A 97 8.63 0.10 2.18
CA THR A 97 7.73 0.73 3.15
C THR A 97 8.47 1.75 4.01
N ARG A 98 9.66 1.37 4.51
CA ARG A 98 10.57 2.28 5.21
C ARG A 98 10.90 3.50 4.37
N THR A 99 11.27 3.30 3.11
CA THR A 99 11.60 4.41 2.18
C THR A 99 10.42 5.37 2.04
N LEU A 100 9.21 4.86 1.87
CA LEU A 100 8.00 5.70 1.75
C LEU A 100 7.72 6.48 3.05
N ILE A 101 7.89 5.84 4.20
CA ILE A 101 7.73 6.48 5.52
C ILE A 101 8.75 7.61 5.68
N GLU A 102 10.04 7.34 5.42
CA GLU A 102 11.12 8.32 5.52
C GLU A 102 10.90 9.51 4.56
N GLN A 103 10.50 9.23 3.30
CA GLN A 103 10.18 10.26 2.32
C GLN A 103 8.99 11.12 2.75
N SER A 104 7.94 10.50 3.30
CA SER A 104 6.76 11.19 3.81
C SER A 104 7.10 12.06 5.02
N ALA A 105 7.94 11.58 5.94
CA ALA A 105 8.35 12.29 7.13
C ALA A 105 9.26 13.49 6.82
N ALA A 106 10.04 13.43 5.74
CA ALA A 106 10.92 14.52 5.31
C ALA A 106 10.18 15.72 4.69
N GLN A 107 8.88 15.59 4.39
CA GLN A 107 8.07 16.70 3.88
C GLN A 107 7.64 17.67 4.99
N GLN A 108 7.31 18.91 4.61
CA GLN A 108 6.66 19.83 5.55
C GLN A 108 5.18 19.46 5.72
N ASN A 109 4.91 18.67 6.75
CA ASN A 109 3.58 18.15 7.05
C ASN A 109 2.84 19.09 8.00
N ALA A 110 1.52 19.23 7.82
CA ALA A 110 0.68 19.96 8.76
C ALA A 110 0.64 19.21 10.10
N PRO A 111 0.79 19.89 11.26
CA PRO A 111 0.70 19.25 12.57
C PRO A 111 -0.61 18.46 12.73
N GLY A 112 -0.52 17.21 13.19
CA GLY A 112 -1.65 16.30 13.39
C GLY A 112 -2.17 15.60 12.13
N SER A 113 -1.62 15.89 10.96
CA SER A 113 -1.92 15.17 9.71
C SER A 113 -1.46 13.71 9.76
N ILE A 114 -1.95 12.88 8.83
CA ILE A 114 -1.53 11.47 8.76
C ILE A 114 -0.02 11.33 8.52
N PRO A 115 0.60 12.05 7.57
CA PRO A 115 2.05 12.04 7.40
C PRO A 115 2.84 12.47 8.65
N ASP A 116 2.37 13.49 9.36
CA ASP A 116 2.98 13.96 10.61
C ASP A 116 2.95 12.90 11.73
N LYS A 117 1.80 12.22 11.89
CA LYS A 117 1.64 11.11 12.82
C LYS A 117 2.50 9.90 12.47
N ILE A 118 2.55 9.53 11.19
CA ILE A 118 3.39 8.41 10.69
C ILE A 118 4.86 8.71 11.00
N GLY A 119 5.34 9.89 10.63
CA GLY A 119 6.73 10.30 10.88
C GLY A 119 7.08 10.32 12.37
N THR A 120 6.21 10.91 13.20
CA THR A 120 6.40 10.96 14.65
C THR A 120 6.44 9.57 15.27
N THR A 121 5.52 8.68 14.91
CA THR A 121 5.45 7.32 15.47
C THR A 121 6.64 6.46 15.04
N TYR A 122 7.16 6.67 13.82
CA TYR A 122 8.29 5.89 13.30
C TYR A 122 9.65 6.36 13.85
N ALA A 123 9.76 7.63 14.24
CA ALA A 123 11.00 8.21 14.77
C ALA A 123 11.28 7.86 16.24
N THR A 124 10.30 7.29 16.95
CA THR A 124 10.39 6.87 18.35
C THR A 124 10.64 5.38 18.48
#